data_AF-A0AAW8FC06-F1
#
_entry.id   AF-A0AAW8FC06-F1
#
_cell.length_a   1.000
_cell.length_b   1.000
_cell.length_c   1.000
_cell.angle_alpha   90.00
_cell.angle_beta   90.00
_cell.angle_gamma   90.00
#
_symmetry.space_group_name_H-M   'P 1'
#
loop_
_entity.id
_entity.type
_entity.pdbx_description
1 polymer ?
#
loop_
_entity_poly.entity_id
_entity_poly.type
_entity_poly.pdbx_seq_one_letter_code
_entity_poly.pdbx_strand_id
1 'polypeptide(L)'
;MPAPDGGEMLRLWEWERLRDLYADAFDDLCHERRDDGESWTAATAALGREAIEALLAAGRTAEARSVWERLCPVIRARGRFRLIEARLLLAEERPRAARAVFEEGFEVADLREGAEAISELWSRLSDEPLPPFHDFRMRPET
;
A
#
# COMPACT_ATOMS: atom_id res chain seq x y z
N MET A 1 7.72 35.14 32.16
CA MET A 1 6.93 33.90 32.04
C MET A 1 6.41 33.84 30.61
N PRO A 2 7.05 33.08 29.69
CA PRO A 2 6.54 32.93 28.32
C PRO A 2 5.40 31.91 28.31
N ALA A 3 4.42 32.12 27.42
CA ALA A 3 3.27 31.24 27.23
C ALA A 3 3.69 29.88 26.63
N PRO A 4 3.03 28.76 26.98
CA PRO A 4 3.30 27.48 26.36
C PRO A 4 2.65 27.41 24.97
N ASP A 5 3.39 26.83 24.03
CA ASP A 5 3.10 26.69 22.61
C ASP A 5 1.76 26.00 22.32
N GLY A 6 0.68 26.78 22.18
CA GLY A 6 -0.65 26.29 21.74
C GLY A 6 -0.72 25.91 20.26
N GLY A 7 0.33 26.16 19.47
CA GLY A 7 0.36 25.95 18.02
C GLY A 7 0.74 24.53 17.56
N GLU A 8 1.41 23.73 18.39
CA GLU A 8 1.64 22.30 18.10
C GLU A 8 0.41 21.45 18.45
N MET A 9 -0.28 21.79 19.54
CA MET A 9 -1.48 21.09 19.97
C MET A 9 -2.64 21.29 18.97
N LEU A 10 -2.84 22.50 18.45
CA LEU A 10 -3.84 22.76 17.40
C LEU A 10 -3.55 21.98 16.11
N ARG A 11 -2.28 21.86 15.70
CA ARG A 11 -1.89 21.06 14.53
C ARG A 11 -2.11 19.57 14.77
N LEU A 12 -1.72 19.03 15.91
CA LEU A 12 -1.97 17.62 16.27
C LEU A 12 -3.46 17.26 16.27
N TRP A 13 -4.32 18.15 16.78
CA TRP A 13 -5.77 17.94 16.82
C TRP A 13 -6.41 18.09 15.44
N GLU A 14 -5.92 18.97 14.57
CA GLU A 14 -6.32 19.03 13.15
C GLU A 14 -5.90 17.76 12.39
N TRP A 15 -4.72 17.21 12.68
CA TRP A 15 -4.23 15.97 12.07
C TRP A 15 -5.06 14.74 12.50
N GLU A 16 -5.45 14.65 13.77
CA GLU A 16 -6.37 13.59 14.23
C GLU A 16 -7.76 13.72 13.62
N ARG A 17 -8.27 14.95 13.45
CA ARG A 17 -9.57 15.17 12.80
C ARG A 17 -9.56 14.85 11.31
N LEU A 18 -8.45 15.14 10.63
CA LEU A 18 -8.25 14.75 9.23
C LEU A 18 -8.18 13.21 9.11
N ARG A 19 -7.51 12.55 10.06
CA ARG A 19 -7.35 11.09 10.13
C ARG A 19 -8.70 10.36 10.22
N ASP A 20 -9.56 10.80 11.13
CA ASP A 20 -10.87 10.18 11.33
C ASP A 20 -11.80 10.49 10.14
N LEU A 21 -11.70 11.69 9.55
CA LEU A 21 -12.43 12.05 8.33
C LEU A 21 -12.04 11.17 7.13
N TYR A 22 -10.77 10.79 6.97
CA TYR A 22 -10.35 9.91 5.87
C TYR A 22 -10.84 8.47 6.05
N ALA A 23 -10.85 7.96 7.29
CA ALA A 23 -11.37 6.63 7.59
C ALA A 23 -12.90 6.58 7.46
N ASP A 24 -13.61 7.57 8.01
CA ASP A 24 -15.06 7.66 7.89
C ASP A 24 -15.50 7.91 6.45
N ALA A 25 -14.78 8.75 5.69
CA ALA A 25 -15.05 8.93 4.26
C ALA A 25 -14.81 7.64 3.47
N PHE A 26 -13.81 6.84 3.83
CA PHE A 26 -13.57 5.54 3.20
C PHE A 26 -14.68 4.53 3.56
N ASP A 27 -15.18 4.56 4.79
CA ASP A 27 -16.28 3.73 5.26
C ASP A 27 -17.61 4.10 4.57
N ASP A 28 -17.91 5.39 4.47
CA ASP A 28 -19.07 5.93 3.75
C ASP A 28 -18.98 5.60 2.25
N LEU A 29 -17.79 5.76 1.66
CA LEU A 29 -17.55 5.37 0.27
C LEU A 29 -17.83 3.86 0.10
N CYS A 30 -17.22 3.01 0.93
CA CYS A 30 -17.43 1.56 0.87
C CYS A 30 -18.91 1.13 1.05
N HIS A 31 -19.71 1.95 1.75
CA HIS A 31 -21.14 1.69 1.99
C HIS A 31 -22.05 2.19 0.85
N GLU A 32 -21.66 3.22 0.10
CA GLU A 32 -22.44 3.76 -1.03
C GLU A 32 -22.23 2.96 -2.33
N ARG A 33 -22.88 1.81 -2.39
CA ARG A 33 -23.01 1.02 -3.62
C ARG A 33 -23.93 1.73 -4.63
N ARG A 34 -23.38 2.41 -5.65
CA ARG A 34 -24.10 2.83 -6.86
C ARG A 34 -23.26 2.68 -8.14
N ASP A 35 -23.79 1.85 -9.05
CA ASP A 35 -23.70 1.75 -10.53
C ASP A 35 -22.49 2.25 -11.38
N ASP A 36 -21.44 2.87 -10.84
CA ASP A 36 -20.28 3.38 -11.61
C ASP A 36 -19.04 2.48 -11.49
N GLY A 37 -19.26 1.16 -11.62
CA GLY A 37 -18.38 0.09 -11.11
C GLY A 37 -16.89 0.20 -11.43
N GLU A 38 -16.48 0.73 -12.59
CA GLU A 38 -15.06 0.81 -12.97
C GLU A 38 -14.34 2.06 -12.42
N SER A 39 -14.96 3.23 -12.52
CA SER A 39 -14.43 4.50 -12.00
C SER A 39 -14.35 4.48 -10.47
N TRP A 40 -15.40 3.96 -9.84
CA TRP A 40 -15.46 3.73 -8.40
C TRP A 40 -14.34 2.80 -7.90
N THR A 41 -14.11 1.69 -8.62
CA THR A 41 -13.05 0.72 -8.28
C THR A 41 -11.66 1.35 -8.44
N ALA A 42 -11.46 2.20 -9.45
CA ALA A 42 -10.21 2.93 -9.63
C ALA A 42 -9.95 3.94 -8.51
N ALA A 43 -10.97 4.72 -8.10
CA ALA A 43 -10.86 5.67 -6.99
C ALA A 43 -10.61 4.97 -5.65
N THR A 44 -11.34 3.88 -5.36
CA THR A 44 -11.15 3.06 -4.15
C THR A 44 -9.75 2.43 -4.12
N ALA A 45 -9.26 1.98 -5.27
CA ALA A 45 -7.90 1.47 -5.39
C ALA A 45 -6.85 2.58 -5.17
N ALA A 46 -7.01 3.76 -5.77
CA ALA A 46 -6.07 4.85 -5.55
C ALA A 46 -6.01 5.25 -4.07
N LEU A 47 -7.16 5.46 -3.44
CA LEU A 47 -7.25 5.85 -2.03
C LEU A 47 -6.73 4.77 -1.07
N GLY A 48 -7.13 3.52 -1.29
CA GLY A 48 -6.68 2.39 -0.48
C GLY A 48 -5.16 2.19 -0.53
N ARG A 49 -4.54 2.40 -1.69
CA ARG A 49 -3.09 2.36 -1.82
C ARG A 49 -2.42 3.45 -0.99
N GLU A 50 -2.80 4.71 -1.22
CA GLU A 50 -2.19 5.86 -0.54
C GLU A 50 -2.33 5.75 0.98
N ALA A 51 -3.50 5.30 1.47
CA ALA A 51 -3.73 5.07 2.88
C ALA A 51 -2.80 4.01 3.46
N ILE A 52 -2.67 2.85 2.80
CA ILE A 52 -1.80 1.77 3.28
C ILE A 52 -0.34 2.18 3.25
N GLU A 53 0.11 2.85 2.18
CA GLU A 53 1.49 3.33 2.05
C GLU A 53 1.85 4.34 3.14
N ALA A 54 0.96 5.29 3.43
CA ALA A 54 1.13 6.25 4.51
C ALA A 54 1.17 5.57 5.90
N LEU A 55 0.30 4.60 6.16
CA LEU A 55 0.26 3.87 7.42
C LEU A 55 1.52 3.02 7.62
N LEU A 56 2.01 2.35 6.58
CA LEU A 56 3.27 1.60 6.64
C LEU A 56 4.48 2.53 6.85
N ALA A 57 4.52 3.69 6.20
CA ALA A 57 5.56 4.69 6.41
C ALA A 57 5.58 5.23 7.86
N ALA A 58 4.42 5.30 8.49
CA ALA A 58 4.26 5.67 9.91
C ALA A 58 4.49 4.50 10.89
N GLY A 59 4.80 3.28 10.41
CA GLY A 59 4.97 2.09 11.25
C GLY A 59 3.67 1.54 11.85
N ARG A 60 2.51 1.97 11.36
CA ARG A 60 1.17 1.58 11.86
C ARG A 60 0.66 0.32 11.17
N THR A 61 1.41 -0.77 11.30
CA THR A 61 1.19 -2.02 10.54
C THR A 61 -0.21 -2.61 10.74
N ALA A 62 -0.74 -2.61 11.97
CA ALA A 62 -2.06 -3.18 12.25
C ALA A 62 -3.20 -2.43 11.54
N GLU A 63 -3.08 -1.12 11.41
CA GLU A 63 -4.07 -0.29 10.73
C GLU A 63 -3.97 -0.43 9.21
N ALA A 64 -2.73 -0.50 8.69
CA ALA A 64 -2.49 -0.86 7.30
C ALA A 64 -3.15 -2.21 6.96
N ARG A 65 -3.04 -3.21 7.86
CA ARG A 65 -3.68 -4.53 7.69
C ARG A 65 -5.20 -4.40 7.64
N SER A 66 -5.79 -3.60 8.52
CA SER A 66 -7.23 -3.37 8.54
C SER A 66 -7.74 -2.77 7.22
N VAL A 67 -7.06 -1.73 6.69
CA VAL A 67 -7.42 -1.15 5.39
C VAL A 67 -7.29 -2.18 4.27
N TRP A 68 -6.19 -2.95 4.25
CA TRP A 68 -6.00 -4.03 3.28
C TRP A 68 -7.11 -5.07 3.31
N GLU A 69 -7.54 -5.50 4.50
CA GLU A 69 -8.62 -6.47 4.71
C GLU A 69 -10.01 -5.96 4.35
N ARG A 70 -10.18 -4.65 4.16
CA ARG A 70 -11.44 -4.04 3.72
C ARG A 70 -11.53 -3.85 2.21
N LEU A 71 -10.39 -3.87 1.50
CA LEU A 71 -10.38 -3.78 0.04
C LEU A 71 -11.10 -4.98 -0.57
N CYS A 72 -11.87 -4.77 -1.64
CA CYS A 72 -12.53 -5.87 -2.32
C CYS A 72 -11.50 -6.84 -2.96
N PRO A 73 -11.83 -8.15 -3.08
CA PRO A 73 -10.89 -9.14 -3.62
C PRO A 73 -10.34 -8.81 -5.01
N VAL A 74 -11.15 -8.18 -5.87
CA VAL A 74 -10.74 -7.78 -7.23
C VAL A 74 -9.67 -6.68 -7.22
N ILE A 75 -9.65 -5.79 -6.23
CA ILE A 75 -8.58 -4.80 -6.06
C ILE A 75 -7.32 -5.48 -5.52
N ARG A 76 -7.44 -6.37 -4.53
CA ARG A 76 -6.28 -7.07 -3.93
C ARG A 76 -5.53 -7.95 -4.94
N ALA A 77 -6.25 -8.52 -5.90
CA ALA A 77 -5.66 -9.36 -6.95
C ALA A 77 -4.80 -8.57 -7.95
N ARG A 78 -4.90 -7.23 -8.00
CA ARG A 78 -4.08 -6.40 -8.89
C ARG A 78 -2.63 -6.40 -8.43
N GLY A 79 -1.66 -6.47 -9.34
CA GLY A 79 -0.26 -6.67 -8.95
C GLY A 79 0.30 -5.56 -8.05
N ARG A 80 -0.12 -4.31 -8.21
CA ARG A 80 0.30 -3.23 -7.29
C ARG A 80 -0.14 -3.49 -5.85
N PHE A 81 -1.32 -4.06 -5.66
CA PHE A 81 -1.81 -4.44 -4.34
C PHE A 81 -1.05 -5.67 -3.82
N ARG A 82 -0.70 -6.62 -4.67
CA ARG A 82 0.15 -7.76 -4.28
C ARG A 82 1.53 -7.31 -3.78
N LEU A 83 2.10 -6.26 -4.35
CA LEU A 83 3.31 -5.62 -3.79
C LEU A 83 3.07 -5.02 -2.41
N ILE A 84 1.94 -4.33 -2.20
CA ILE A 84 1.55 -3.79 -0.90
C ILE A 84 1.37 -4.91 0.14
N GLU A 85 0.75 -6.03 -0.25
CA GLU A 85 0.62 -7.23 0.59
C GLU A 85 1.98 -7.74 1.07
N ALA A 86 2.96 -7.85 0.17
CA ALA A 86 4.30 -8.27 0.52
C ALA A 86 5.01 -7.29 1.49
N ARG A 87 4.87 -5.97 1.27
CA ARG A 87 5.39 -4.94 2.19
C ARG A 87 4.78 -5.05 3.58
N LEU A 88 3.48 -5.33 3.62
CA LEU A 88 2.73 -5.44 4.86
C LEU A 88 3.09 -6.72 5.63
N LEU A 89 3.24 -7.85 4.94
CA LEU A 89 3.76 -9.10 5.52
C LEU A 89 5.19 -8.93 6.06
N LEU A 90 6.03 -8.13 5.41
CA LEU A 90 7.35 -7.78 5.92
C LEU A 90 7.29 -6.93 7.19
N ALA A 91 6.41 -5.92 7.22
CA ALA A 91 6.18 -5.09 8.41
C ALA A 91 5.58 -5.88 9.58
N GLU A 92 4.94 -7.02 9.31
CA GLU A 92 4.45 -7.99 10.30
C GLU A 92 5.49 -9.05 10.68
N GLU A 93 6.72 -8.94 10.21
CA GLU A 93 7.79 -9.92 10.48
C GLU A 93 7.48 -11.33 9.93
N ARG A 94 6.77 -11.40 8.79
CA ARG A 94 6.39 -12.64 8.09
C ARG A 94 7.08 -12.79 6.72
N PRO A 95 8.42 -12.86 6.66
CA PRO A 95 9.17 -12.84 5.40
C PRO A 95 8.89 -14.05 4.49
N ARG A 96 8.61 -15.24 5.05
CA ARG A 96 8.24 -16.41 4.25
C ARG A 96 6.92 -16.23 3.50
N ALA A 97 5.94 -15.61 4.15
CA ALA A 97 4.66 -15.30 3.51
C ALA A 97 4.83 -14.21 2.46
N ALA A 98 5.66 -13.19 2.73
CA ALA A 98 5.98 -12.17 1.73
C ALA A 98 6.64 -12.78 0.48
N ARG A 99 7.58 -13.72 0.66
CA ARG A 99 8.22 -14.46 -0.45
C ARG A 99 7.20 -15.26 -1.28
N ALA A 100 6.25 -15.93 -0.63
CA ALA A 100 5.21 -16.69 -1.33
C ALA A 100 4.37 -15.81 -2.27
N VAL A 101 4.08 -14.56 -1.90
CA VAL A 101 3.38 -13.60 -2.78
C VAL A 101 4.18 -13.31 -4.05
N PHE A 102 5.51 -13.21 -3.96
CA PHE A 102 6.37 -13.06 -5.14
C PHE A 102 6.41 -14.33 -6.00
N GLU A 103 6.46 -15.51 -5.37
CA GLU A 103 6.48 -16.82 -6.05
C GLU A 103 5.17 -17.14 -6.79
N GLU A 104 4.03 -16.72 -6.24
CA GLU A 104 2.72 -16.84 -6.92
C GLU A 104 2.65 -16.01 -8.22
N GLY A 105 3.47 -14.97 -8.32
CA GLY A 105 3.59 -14.12 -9.49
C GLY A 105 2.44 -13.13 -9.66
N PHE A 106 2.78 -11.89 -10.00
CA PHE A 106 1.82 -10.84 -10.27
C PHE A 106 2.44 -9.79 -11.18
N GLU A 107 1.64 -9.20 -12.07
CA GLU A 107 2.07 -8.12 -12.95
C GLU A 107 1.64 -6.77 -12.37
N VAL A 108 2.60 -5.88 -12.13
CA VAL A 108 2.33 -4.50 -11.72
C VAL A 108 2.19 -3.63 -12.96
N ALA A 109 0.95 -3.30 -13.34
CA ALA A 109 0.71 -2.30 -14.37
C ALA A 109 1.25 -0.90 -13.94
N ASP A 110 1.82 -0.18 -14.91
CA ASP A 110 2.73 0.97 -14.85
C ASP A 110 4.22 0.65 -14.68
N LEU A 111 4.84 0.36 -15.82
CA LEU A 111 6.25 0.14 -16.04
C LEU A 111 7.04 1.47 -15.90
N ARG A 112 7.56 1.76 -14.70
CA ARG A 112 8.94 2.29 -14.47
C ARG A 112 9.22 2.46 -12.97
N GLU A 113 8.22 2.86 -12.18
CA GLU A 113 8.37 3.09 -10.74
C GLU A 113 8.28 1.79 -9.92
N GLY A 114 7.46 0.82 -10.38
CA GLY A 114 7.29 -0.47 -9.70
C GLY A 114 8.52 -1.38 -9.69
N ALA A 115 9.40 -1.28 -10.70
CA ALA A 115 10.58 -2.15 -10.82
C ALA A 115 11.65 -1.84 -9.76
N GLU A 116 11.82 -0.56 -9.39
CA GLU A 116 12.73 -0.15 -8.31
C GLU A 116 12.18 -0.58 -6.95
N ALA A 117 10.88 -0.35 -6.70
CA ALA A 117 10.24 -0.78 -5.45
C ALA A 117 10.27 -2.30 -5.25
N ILE A 118 10.08 -3.07 -6.32
CA ILE A 118 10.21 -4.54 -6.30
C ILE A 118 11.66 -4.96 -6.02
N SER A 119 12.62 -4.36 -6.71
CA SER A 119 14.06 -4.67 -6.54
C SER A 119 14.53 -4.37 -5.12
N GLU A 120 14.16 -3.20 -4.58
CA GLU A 120 14.47 -2.79 -3.21
C GLU A 120 13.87 -3.77 -2.19
N LEU A 121 12.58 -4.12 -2.34
CA LEU A 121 11.92 -5.01 -1.41
C LEU A 121 12.51 -6.43 -1.42
N TRP A 122 12.84 -6.94 -2.61
CA TRP A 122 13.46 -8.26 -2.75
C TRP A 122 14.85 -8.31 -2.10
N SER A 123 15.67 -7.27 -2.27
CA SER A 123 17.00 -7.21 -1.63
C SER A 123 16.96 -7.24 -0.10
N ARG A 124 15.84 -6.82 0.51
CA ARG A 124 15.63 -6.91 1.96
C ARG A 124 15.16 -8.30 2.41
N LEU A 125 14.58 -9.07 1.50
CA LEU A 125 14.06 -10.42 1.76
C LEU A 125 15.09 -11.53 1.48
N SER A 126 15.97 -11.31 0.51
CA SER A 126 16.85 -12.34 -0.04
C SER A 126 18.11 -11.75 -0.67
N ASP A 127 19.21 -12.49 -0.60
CA ASP A 127 20.45 -12.24 -1.35
C ASP A 127 20.43 -12.88 -2.77
N GLU A 128 19.38 -13.62 -3.12
CA GLU A 128 19.21 -14.25 -4.43
C GLU A 128 18.83 -13.22 -5.51
N PRO A 129 19.18 -13.45 -6.79
CA PRO A 129 18.71 -12.61 -7.88
C PRO A 129 17.18 -12.63 -7.97
N LEU A 130 16.58 -11.47 -8.30
CA LEU A 130 15.14 -11.33 -8.49
C LEU A 130 14.65 -12.35 -9.54
N PRO A 131 13.54 -13.06 -9.29
CA PRO A 131 13.02 -14.04 -10.25
C PRO A 131 12.77 -13.41 -11.65
N PRO A 132 13.05 -14.13 -12.76
CA PRO A 132 13.06 -13.56 -14.11
C PRO A 132 11.75 -12.92 -14.58
N PHE A 133 10.62 -13.33 -14.02
CA PHE A 133 9.30 -12.78 -14.36
C PHE A 133 9.00 -11.42 -13.68
N HIS A 134 9.81 -11.04 -12.68
CA HIS A 134 9.79 -9.73 -12.03
C HIS A 134 10.97 -8.84 -12.46
N ASP A 135 11.92 -9.38 -13.23
CA ASP A 135 13.06 -8.63 -13.75
C ASP A 135 12.66 -7.87 -15.03
N PHE A 136 12.12 -6.67 -14.83
CA PHE A 136 11.81 -5.75 -15.93
C PHE A 136 13.04 -5.02 -16.47
N ARG A 137 14.26 -5.29 -15.98
CA ARG A 137 15.51 -4.75 -16.56
C ARG A 137 15.90 -5.57 -17.79
N MET A 138 15.10 -5.44 -18.85
CA MET A 138 15.52 -5.86 -20.19
C MET A 138 16.76 -5.06 -20.60
N ARG A 139 17.89 -5.75 -20.62
CA ARG A 139 19.12 -5.32 -21.31
C ARG A 139 18.77 -4.97 -22.77
N PRO A 140 19.38 -3.95 -23.38
CA PRO A 140 19.19 -3.68 -24.80
C PRO A 140 19.62 -4.90 -25.63
N GLU A 141 18.77 -5.27 -26.59
CA GLU A 141 19.06 -6.30 -27.59
C GLU A 141 20.37 -5.95 -28.31
N THR A 142 21.30 -6.91 -28.37
CA THR A 142 22.49 -6.83 -29.24
C THR A 142 22.23 -7.63 -30.49
#